data_AF-A0A2G2GAD1-F1
#
_entry.id   AF-A0A2G2GAD1-F1
#
_cell.length_a   1.000
_cell.length_b   1.000
_cell.length_c   1.000
_cell.angle_alpha   90.00
_cell.angle_beta   90.00
_cell.angle_gamma   90.00
#
_symmetry.space_group_name_H-M   'P 1'
#
loop_
_entity.id
_entity.type
_entity.pdbx_description
1 polymer ?
#
loop_
_entity_poly.entity_id
_entity_poly.type
_entity_poly.pdbx_seq_one_letter_code
_entity_poly.pdbx_strand_id
1 'polypeptide(L)'
;MINSVQYGAKPSYLTLPKLGTAAEITLLFIAMFLFSGGLLSQLLGDDASTQGSPFLRALFYPVYLLTLLLLVLRPWSTVHGIGRSFLLLIPVGLALASVSWSIDPDPTLRRAVALLMTTMFAIYIATRFDWPEFIELFAAGFLILAVLSLIVALIMPDIGIMSEIHPGAWSGIYWEKNQFGMNMAKLAHLCLCAMIFKPSRRLFWGGAFLLAVMLVLLSTSKTSLIALMLILSGMGGLYLVRKGPVIAIPLTYFAMVFGVGLVMALQFFPEFMFGLIGREPTLTGRTDIWAALFDQIRNRPWFGHGYAIFWMDETGPAFWVRQRTEWLVPTAHNGWLETWLSIGLVGVICFALVYATALISALRNLLKGKMAYWALISTLVFLLFSMSESNILQQNNLGWILFAATAAKLFGARPLAFGSKYRRPVEFGFKPAKPQHLAQALGGPVGYFGPSLTLESPMEDRQSTEYKGLRQANRHPIGHTNQAAMLPRGLRRPLAKSKGFDQVVAQGGPVRRNFLINQGVSSPSKHRPILLNTRK
;
A
#
# COMPACT_ATOMS: atom_id res chain seq x y z
N MET A 1 -7.74 -43.92 40.26
CA MET A 1 -8.81 -44.05 39.25
C MET A 1 -9.44 -42.68 39.02
N ILE A 2 -10.05 -42.45 37.84
CA ILE A 2 -11.30 -41.68 37.58
C ILE A 2 -11.46 -40.35 38.38
N ASN A 3 -11.55 -39.16 37.77
CA ASN A 3 -12.35 -38.87 36.58
C ASN A 3 -11.79 -37.68 35.74
N SER A 4 -11.88 -37.78 34.41
CA SER A 4 -11.47 -36.71 33.48
C SER A 4 -12.69 -35.95 32.94
N VAL A 5 -12.98 -34.77 33.51
CA VAL A 5 -14.13 -33.95 33.07
C VAL A 5 -13.83 -33.30 31.71
N GLN A 6 -14.30 -33.93 30.63
CA GLN A 6 -14.31 -33.31 29.31
C GLN A 6 -15.33 -32.18 29.27
N TYR A 7 -14.87 -30.92 29.26
CA TYR A 7 -15.72 -29.77 28.94
C TYR A 7 -15.95 -29.66 27.42
N GLY A 8 -16.68 -30.64 26.88
CA GLY A 8 -17.10 -30.72 25.48
C GLY A 8 -18.23 -29.75 25.15
N ALA A 9 -17.92 -28.45 25.05
CA ALA A 9 -18.86 -27.43 24.61
C ALA A 9 -18.21 -26.45 23.61
N LYS A 10 -18.03 -26.90 22.36
CA LYS A 10 -17.76 -25.97 21.25
C LYS A 10 -19.03 -25.13 21.02
N PRO A 11 -18.94 -23.79 20.92
CA PRO A 11 -20.10 -22.98 20.55
C PRO A 11 -20.57 -23.37 19.15
N SER A 12 -21.82 -23.84 19.05
CA SER A 12 -22.46 -24.23 17.80
C SER A 12 -23.00 -23.02 17.03
N TYR A 13 -22.11 -22.12 16.61
CA TYR A 13 -22.41 -21.25 15.47
C TYR A 13 -22.56 -22.09 14.20
N LEU A 14 -23.19 -21.54 13.15
CA LEU A 14 -23.16 -22.13 11.81
C LEU A 14 -21.73 -22.10 11.26
N THR A 15 -20.92 -23.09 11.66
CA THR A 15 -19.83 -23.56 10.81
C THR A 15 -20.48 -24.15 9.57
N LEU A 16 -20.45 -23.39 8.47
CA LEU A 16 -20.51 -23.98 7.13
C LEU A 16 -19.64 -25.25 7.15
N PRO A 17 -20.17 -26.43 6.73
CA PRO A 17 -19.40 -27.67 6.76
C PRO A 17 -18.06 -27.54 6.04
N LYS A 18 -17.16 -28.52 6.17
CA LYS A 18 -15.87 -28.52 5.43
C LYS A 18 -16.07 -28.20 3.94
N LEU A 19 -17.15 -28.72 3.34
CA LEU A 19 -17.63 -28.41 2.00
C LEU A 19 -17.95 -26.92 1.77
N GLY A 20 -18.72 -26.29 2.67
CA GLY A 20 -19.05 -24.86 2.59
C GLY A 20 -17.87 -23.93 2.86
N THR A 21 -16.89 -24.35 3.66
CA THR A 21 -15.62 -23.62 3.82
C THR A 21 -14.74 -23.74 2.56
N ALA A 22 -14.76 -24.90 1.89
CA ALA A 22 -14.09 -25.05 0.59
C ALA A 22 -14.77 -24.21 -0.50
N ALA A 23 -16.11 -24.23 -0.59
CA ALA A 23 -16.88 -23.41 -1.51
C ALA A 23 -16.63 -21.90 -1.28
N GLU A 24 -16.59 -21.46 -0.02
CA GLU A 24 -16.19 -20.10 0.37
C GLU A 24 -14.81 -19.75 -0.22
N ILE A 25 -13.80 -20.59 -0.04
CA ILE A 25 -12.44 -20.36 -0.56
C ILE A 25 -12.40 -20.36 -2.10
N THR A 26 -13.08 -21.29 -2.76
CA THR A 26 -13.16 -21.33 -4.24
C THR A 26 -13.81 -20.06 -4.80
N LEU A 27 -14.91 -19.61 -4.20
CA LEU A 27 -15.59 -18.39 -4.62
C LEU A 27 -14.73 -17.13 -4.35
N LEU A 28 -13.91 -17.13 -3.31
CA LEU A 28 -12.92 -16.07 -3.09
C LEU A 28 -11.83 -16.04 -4.17
N PHE A 29 -11.36 -17.20 -4.66
CA PHE A 29 -10.43 -17.24 -5.80
C PHE A 29 -11.08 -16.77 -7.11
N ILE A 30 -12.35 -17.12 -7.36
CA ILE A 30 -13.12 -16.61 -8.51
C ILE A 30 -13.28 -15.09 -8.41
N ALA A 31 -13.64 -14.57 -7.23
CA ALA A 31 -13.73 -13.13 -6.99
C ALA A 31 -12.37 -12.43 -7.19
N MET A 32 -11.27 -13.00 -6.67
CA MET A 32 -9.91 -12.47 -6.89
C MET A 32 -9.52 -12.48 -8.38
N PHE A 33 -9.90 -13.52 -9.13
CA PHE A 33 -9.64 -13.58 -10.57
C PHE A 33 -10.38 -12.46 -11.32
N LEU A 34 -11.67 -12.27 -11.05
CA LEU A 34 -12.47 -11.19 -11.64
C LEU A 34 -11.93 -9.80 -11.24
N PHE A 35 -11.58 -9.61 -9.96
CA PHE A 35 -10.97 -8.37 -9.45
C PHE A 35 -9.52 -8.14 -9.88
N SER A 36 -8.90 -9.07 -10.62
CA SER A 36 -7.57 -8.83 -11.21
C SER A 36 -7.64 -7.85 -12.38
N GLY A 37 -8.79 -7.80 -13.08
CA GLY A 37 -8.98 -7.03 -14.31
C GLY A 37 -8.17 -7.53 -15.51
N GLY A 38 -7.47 -8.67 -15.38
CA GLY A 38 -6.56 -9.21 -16.38
C GLY A 38 -7.27 -9.86 -17.57
N LEU A 39 -7.11 -11.19 -17.71
CA LEU A 39 -7.42 -11.98 -18.91
C LEU A 39 -8.75 -11.63 -19.61
N LEU A 40 -9.76 -11.32 -18.80
CA LEU A 40 -11.12 -11.01 -19.23
C LEU A 40 -11.23 -9.72 -20.08
N SER A 41 -10.25 -8.80 -19.98
CA SER A 41 -10.16 -7.62 -20.86
C SER A 41 -9.51 -7.97 -22.20
N GLN A 42 -8.34 -8.60 -22.18
CA GLN A 42 -7.60 -9.00 -23.38
C GLN A 42 -8.41 -9.94 -24.30
N LEU A 43 -9.14 -10.91 -23.72
CA LEU A 43 -9.93 -11.87 -24.50
C LEU A 43 -11.16 -11.28 -25.21
N LEU A 44 -11.53 -10.01 -24.96
CA LEU A 44 -12.75 -9.41 -25.50
C LEU A 44 -12.50 -8.15 -26.37
N GLY A 45 -11.25 -7.69 -26.51
CA GLY A 45 -10.85 -6.59 -27.40
C GLY A 45 -11.18 -5.17 -26.90
N ASP A 46 -10.87 -4.16 -27.72
CA ASP A 46 -10.93 -2.74 -27.32
C ASP A 46 -12.35 -2.23 -27.00
N ASP A 47 -13.36 -2.70 -27.74
CA ASP A 47 -14.80 -2.48 -27.44
C ASP A 47 -15.19 -2.99 -26.03
N ALA A 48 -14.39 -3.90 -25.48
CA ALA A 48 -14.57 -4.52 -24.18
C ALA A 48 -13.52 -4.07 -23.15
N SER A 49 -13.20 -2.78 -23.13
CA SER A 49 -12.82 -2.17 -21.86
C SER A 49 -13.87 -2.53 -20.79
N THR A 50 -13.43 -2.91 -19.58
CA THR A 50 -14.35 -3.19 -18.43
C THR A 50 -15.22 -1.99 -18.05
N GLN A 51 -14.84 -0.81 -18.55
CA GLN A 51 -15.56 0.44 -18.43
C GLN A 51 -16.77 0.53 -19.37
N GLY A 52 -16.70 -0.08 -20.57
CA GLY A 52 -17.74 -0.06 -21.61
C GLY A 52 -18.70 -1.26 -21.55
N SER A 53 -18.21 -2.48 -21.77
CA SER A 53 -19.04 -3.65 -22.08
C SER A 53 -20.05 -4.02 -20.96
N PRO A 54 -21.37 -4.08 -21.26
CA PRO A 54 -22.39 -4.54 -20.31
C PRO A 54 -22.17 -5.98 -19.82
N PHE A 55 -21.65 -6.86 -20.67
CA PHE A 55 -21.32 -8.24 -20.32
C PHE A 55 -20.22 -8.32 -19.26
N LEU A 56 -19.14 -7.54 -19.43
CA LEU A 56 -18.07 -7.45 -18.43
C LEU A 56 -18.57 -6.92 -17.08
N ARG A 57 -19.47 -5.94 -17.09
CA ARG A 57 -20.10 -5.42 -15.86
C ARG A 57 -20.95 -6.50 -15.18
N ALA A 58 -21.70 -7.28 -15.95
CA ALA A 58 -22.60 -8.32 -15.42
C ALA A 58 -21.87 -9.43 -14.65
N LEU A 59 -20.64 -9.78 -15.05
CA LEU A 59 -19.82 -10.79 -14.39
C LEU A 59 -19.42 -10.45 -12.95
N PHE A 60 -19.53 -9.17 -12.53
CA PHE A 60 -19.30 -8.77 -11.15
C PHE A 60 -20.55 -8.87 -10.25
N TYR A 61 -21.76 -8.89 -10.80
CA TYR A 61 -22.99 -8.96 -9.98
C TYR A 61 -23.08 -10.23 -9.12
N PRO A 62 -22.68 -11.45 -9.57
CA PRO A 62 -22.59 -12.62 -8.70
C PRO A 62 -21.62 -12.43 -7.54
N VAL A 63 -20.51 -11.72 -7.74
CA VAL A 63 -19.52 -11.43 -6.69
C VAL A 63 -20.09 -10.44 -5.66
N TYR A 64 -20.84 -9.43 -6.11
CA TYR A 64 -21.52 -8.49 -5.21
C TYR A 64 -22.62 -9.18 -4.39
N LEU A 65 -23.47 -9.98 -5.04
CA LEU A 65 -24.53 -10.75 -4.38
C LEU A 65 -23.94 -11.74 -3.36
N LEU A 66 -22.86 -12.43 -3.70
CA LEU A 66 -22.11 -13.27 -2.77
C LEU A 66 -21.54 -12.46 -1.60
N THR A 67 -20.95 -11.29 -1.86
CA THR A 67 -20.39 -10.42 -0.83
C THR A 67 -21.47 -10.00 0.18
N LEU A 68 -22.64 -9.58 -0.32
CA LEU A 68 -23.80 -9.24 0.51
C LEU A 68 -24.30 -10.45 1.30
N LEU A 69 -24.47 -11.61 0.66
CA LEU A 69 -24.89 -12.85 1.33
C LEU A 69 -23.93 -13.25 2.46
N LEU A 70 -22.62 -13.23 2.22
CA LEU A 70 -21.61 -13.60 3.21
C LEU A 70 -21.52 -12.61 4.38
N LEU A 71 -21.86 -11.33 4.16
CA LEU A 71 -21.98 -10.31 5.20
C LEU A 71 -23.27 -10.45 6.01
N VAL A 72 -24.40 -10.72 5.36
CA VAL A 72 -25.72 -10.96 5.99
C VAL A 72 -25.71 -12.25 6.83
N LEU A 73 -25.02 -13.30 6.38
CA LEU A 73 -24.82 -14.55 7.14
C LEU A 73 -23.88 -14.39 8.36
N ARG A 74 -23.21 -13.24 8.52
CA ARG A 74 -22.27 -12.98 9.63
C ARG A 74 -22.49 -11.57 10.24
N PRO A 75 -23.72 -11.22 10.67
CA PRO A 75 -24.11 -9.83 10.92
C PRO A 75 -23.28 -9.16 12.02
N TRP A 76 -22.94 -9.87 13.10
CA TRP A 76 -22.08 -9.34 14.17
C TRP A 76 -20.65 -9.04 13.71
N SER A 77 -20.05 -9.92 12.89
CA SER A 77 -18.73 -9.67 12.30
C SER A 77 -18.78 -8.53 11.29
N THR A 78 -19.86 -8.43 10.52
CA THR A 78 -20.12 -7.32 9.59
C THR A 78 -20.23 -5.98 10.32
N VAL A 79 -21.06 -5.88 11.36
CA VAL A 79 -21.22 -4.65 12.17
C VAL A 79 -19.93 -4.26 12.88
N HIS A 80 -19.20 -5.21 13.47
CA HIS A 80 -17.87 -4.94 14.05
C HIS A 80 -16.85 -4.50 12.98
N GLY A 81 -16.87 -5.15 11.81
CA GLY A 81 -16.01 -4.81 10.67
C GLY A 81 -16.24 -3.39 10.16
N ILE A 82 -17.49 -3.04 9.91
CA ILE A 82 -17.94 -1.70 9.49
C ILE A 82 -17.60 -0.67 10.57
N GLY A 83 -18.00 -0.91 11.82
CA GLY A 83 -17.75 0.02 12.94
C GLY A 83 -16.27 0.25 13.22
N ARG A 84 -15.41 -0.77 13.07
CA ARG A 84 -13.94 -0.62 13.16
C ARG A 84 -13.32 0.04 11.93
N SER A 85 -13.96 -0.08 10.77
CA SER A 85 -13.45 0.44 9.50
C SER A 85 -14.13 1.74 9.05
N PHE A 86 -14.89 2.42 9.92
CA PHE A 86 -15.71 3.57 9.53
C PHE A 86 -14.92 4.65 8.77
N LEU A 87 -13.67 4.90 9.18
CA LEU A 87 -12.76 5.84 8.53
C LEU A 87 -12.50 5.50 7.04
N LEU A 88 -12.35 4.22 6.70
CA LEU A 88 -12.20 3.72 5.33
C LEU A 88 -13.49 3.93 4.50
N LEU A 89 -14.64 4.00 5.16
CA LEU A 89 -15.94 4.18 4.51
C LEU A 89 -16.29 5.66 4.26
N ILE A 90 -15.61 6.62 4.89
CA ILE A 90 -15.82 8.06 4.64
C ILE A 90 -15.58 8.43 3.16
N PRO A 91 -14.42 8.14 2.54
CA PRO A 91 -14.21 8.46 1.12
C PRO A 91 -15.11 7.64 0.17
N VAL A 92 -15.55 6.45 0.56
CA VAL A 92 -16.52 5.64 -0.20
C VAL A 92 -17.93 6.25 -0.12
N GLY A 93 -18.31 6.77 1.04
CA GLY A 93 -19.54 7.55 1.22
C GLY A 93 -19.52 8.86 0.42
N LEU A 94 -18.37 9.53 0.34
CA LEU A 94 -18.21 10.71 -0.52
C LEU A 94 -18.31 10.36 -2.01
N ALA A 95 -17.76 9.21 -2.44
CA ALA A 95 -17.95 8.70 -3.80
C ALA A 95 -19.43 8.43 -4.13
N LEU A 96 -20.20 7.85 -3.20
CA LEU A 96 -21.65 7.67 -3.35
C LEU A 96 -22.41 9.01 -3.37
N ALA A 97 -22.04 9.96 -2.50
CA ALA A 97 -22.64 11.30 -2.48
C ALA A 97 -22.37 12.07 -3.79
N SER A 98 -21.23 11.82 -4.44
CA SER A 98 -20.81 12.52 -5.67
C SER A 98 -21.72 12.31 -6.89
N VAL A 99 -22.62 11.33 -6.84
CA VAL A 99 -23.74 11.18 -7.79
C VAL A 99 -24.54 12.49 -7.91
N SER A 100 -24.71 13.23 -6.81
CA SER A 100 -25.51 14.47 -6.76
C SER A 100 -24.85 15.71 -7.40
N TRP A 101 -23.55 15.67 -7.74
CA TRP A 101 -22.84 16.76 -8.44
C TRP A 101 -22.00 16.27 -9.64
N SER A 102 -22.18 15.00 -10.03
CA SER A 102 -21.48 14.38 -11.15
C SER A 102 -21.82 15.06 -12.47
N ILE A 103 -20.86 15.06 -13.41
CA ILE A 103 -21.12 15.39 -14.82
C ILE A 103 -22.00 14.33 -15.50
N ASP A 104 -22.00 13.08 -15.01
CA ASP A 104 -22.95 12.04 -15.42
C ASP A 104 -23.31 11.13 -14.20
N PRO A 105 -24.46 11.37 -13.53
CA PRO A 105 -24.83 10.68 -12.30
C PRO A 105 -25.00 9.16 -12.40
N ASP A 106 -25.46 8.64 -13.52
CA ASP A 106 -25.89 7.23 -13.67
C ASP A 106 -24.72 6.22 -13.69
N PRO A 107 -23.68 6.37 -14.54
CA PRO A 107 -22.44 5.61 -14.41
C PRO A 107 -21.69 5.92 -13.11
N THR A 108 -21.73 7.15 -12.57
CA THR A 108 -21.14 7.45 -11.26
C THR A 108 -21.78 6.63 -10.15
N LEU A 109 -23.12 6.50 -10.13
CA LEU A 109 -23.84 5.66 -9.17
C LEU A 109 -23.43 4.20 -9.29
N ARG A 110 -23.43 3.65 -10.52
CA ARG A 110 -22.99 2.26 -10.76
C ARG A 110 -21.55 2.02 -10.32
N ARG A 111 -20.63 2.95 -10.59
CA ARG A 111 -19.22 2.88 -10.19
C ARG A 111 -19.06 2.99 -8.67
N ALA A 112 -19.76 3.92 -8.02
CA ALA A 112 -19.69 4.11 -6.57
C ALA A 112 -20.29 2.91 -5.80
N VAL A 113 -21.35 2.28 -6.32
CA VAL A 113 -21.86 1.00 -5.78
C VAL A 113 -20.84 -0.12 -5.98
N ALA A 114 -20.17 -0.21 -7.13
CA ALA A 114 -19.08 -1.17 -7.33
C ALA A 114 -17.92 -0.95 -6.34
N LEU A 115 -17.52 0.29 -6.06
CA LEU A 115 -16.52 0.63 -5.03
C LEU A 115 -17.00 0.21 -3.62
N LEU A 116 -18.27 0.48 -3.29
CA LEU A 116 -18.85 0.06 -2.02
C LEU A 116 -18.76 -1.47 -1.87
N MET A 117 -19.20 -2.23 -2.87
CA MET A 117 -19.12 -3.71 -2.84
C MET A 117 -17.67 -4.22 -2.77
N THR A 118 -16.75 -3.60 -3.50
CA THR A 118 -15.30 -3.91 -3.46
C THR A 118 -14.73 -3.67 -2.05
N THR A 119 -15.14 -2.59 -1.38
CA THR A 119 -14.67 -2.23 -0.03
C THR A 119 -15.35 -3.09 1.05
N MET A 120 -16.63 -3.43 0.87
CA MET A 120 -17.36 -4.39 1.70
C MET A 120 -16.73 -5.79 1.64
N PHE A 121 -16.31 -6.24 0.45
CA PHE A 121 -15.55 -7.48 0.27
C PHE A 121 -14.19 -7.43 1.00
N ALA A 122 -13.50 -6.28 0.97
CA ALA A 122 -12.27 -6.12 1.72
C ALA A 122 -12.47 -6.15 3.25
N ILE A 123 -13.55 -5.56 3.77
CA ILE A 123 -13.93 -5.63 5.20
C ILE A 123 -14.38 -7.05 5.59
N TYR A 124 -15.03 -7.77 4.68
CA TYR A 124 -15.34 -9.19 4.83
C TYR A 124 -14.07 -10.01 5.00
N ILE A 125 -13.11 -9.90 4.07
CA ILE A 125 -11.77 -10.52 4.18
C ILE A 125 -11.05 -10.11 5.48
N ALA A 126 -11.19 -8.84 5.90
CA ALA A 126 -10.60 -8.34 7.13
C ALA A 126 -11.14 -9.04 8.39
N THR A 127 -12.45 -9.30 8.44
CA THR A 127 -13.13 -9.95 9.58
C THR A 127 -13.23 -11.46 9.50
N ARG A 128 -13.04 -12.07 8.32
CA ARG A 128 -13.19 -13.52 8.12
C ARG A 128 -11.93 -14.34 8.42
N PHE A 129 -10.75 -13.82 8.10
CA PHE A 129 -9.48 -14.57 8.14
C PHE A 129 -8.47 -13.93 9.10
N ASP A 130 -7.68 -14.73 9.79
CA ASP A 130 -6.54 -14.20 10.55
C ASP A 130 -5.36 -13.83 9.62
N TRP A 131 -4.39 -13.05 10.12
CA TRP A 131 -3.23 -12.61 9.32
C TRP A 131 -2.52 -13.76 8.55
N PRO A 132 -2.21 -14.94 9.15
CA PRO A 132 -1.53 -16.01 8.43
C PRO A 132 -2.37 -16.62 7.30
N GLU A 133 -3.70 -16.61 7.44
CA GLU A 133 -4.65 -17.15 6.46
C GLU A 133 -4.86 -16.16 5.32
N PHE A 134 -5.07 -14.87 5.66
CA PHE A 134 -5.15 -13.78 4.69
C PHE A 134 -3.92 -13.74 3.77
N ILE A 135 -2.71 -13.81 4.34
CA ILE A 135 -1.47 -13.84 3.55
C ILE A 135 -1.40 -15.09 2.67
N GLU A 136 -1.70 -16.27 3.21
CA GLU A 136 -1.57 -17.52 2.43
C GLU A 136 -2.62 -17.64 1.32
N LEU A 137 -3.85 -17.18 1.55
CA LEU A 137 -4.91 -17.12 0.53
C LEU A 137 -4.57 -16.10 -0.56
N PHE A 138 -4.15 -14.88 -0.21
CA PHE A 138 -3.77 -13.90 -1.22
C PHE A 138 -2.50 -14.32 -1.98
N ALA A 139 -1.51 -14.92 -1.31
CA ALA A 139 -0.33 -15.50 -1.98
C ALA A 139 -0.74 -16.59 -2.99
N ALA A 140 -1.67 -17.48 -2.64
CA ALA A 140 -2.18 -18.50 -3.55
C ALA A 140 -2.94 -17.90 -4.74
N GLY A 141 -3.83 -16.93 -4.50
CA GLY A 141 -4.59 -16.28 -5.57
C GLY A 141 -3.71 -15.50 -6.55
N PHE A 142 -2.73 -14.73 -6.05
CA PHE A 142 -1.76 -14.06 -6.89
C PHE A 142 -0.81 -15.05 -7.60
N LEU A 143 -0.48 -16.20 -7.00
CA LEU A 143 0.32 -17.25 -7.65
C LEU A 143 -0.43 -17.90 -8.82
N ILE A 144 -1.74 -18.14 -8.68
CA ILE A 144 -2.59 -18.62 -9.80
C ILE A 144 -2.56 -17.62 -10.95
N LEU A 145 -2.71 -16.32 -10.67
CA LEU A 145 -2.63 -15.26 -11.68
C LEU A 145 -1.23 -15.16 -12.33
N ALA A 146 -0.15 -15.39 -11.57
CA ALA A 146 1.22 -15.38 -12.08
C ALA A 146 1.53 -16.60 -12.96
N VAL A 147 1.10 -17.80 -12.56
CA VAL A 147 1.22 -19.02 -13.38
C VAL A 147 0.41 -18.89 -14.66
N LEU A 148 -0.81 -18.36 -14.59
CA LEU A 148 -1.62 -18.08 -15.78
C LEU A 148 -0.96 -17.02 -16.69
N SER A 149 -0.36 -15.98 -16.11
CA SER A 149 0.39 -14.97 -16.87
C SER A 149 1.59 -15.55 -17.61
N LEU A 150 2.34 -16.47 -16.96
CA LEU A 150 3.45 -17.20 -17.57
C LEU A 150 2.95 -18.12 -18.71
N ILE A 151 1.81 -18.81 -18.51
CA ILE A 151 1.19 -19.67 -19.53
C ILE A 151 0.77 -18.84 -20.75
N VAL A 152 0.13 -17.69 -20.55
CA VAL A 152 -0.27 -16.80 -21.66
C VAL A 152 0.95 -16.26 -22.40
N ALA A 153 1.97 -15.74 -21.71
CA ALA A 153 3.18 -15.22 -22.36
C ALA A 153 4.01 -16.28 -23.11
N LEU A 154 3.89 -17.57 -22.76
CA LEU A 154 4.61 -18.66 -23.45
C LEU A 154 3.81 -19.32 -24.58
N ILE A 155 2.48 -19.41 -24.46
CA ILE A 155 1.61 -20.10 -25.44
C ILE A 155 0.96 -19.11 -26.43
N MET A 156 0.70 -17.87 -25.99
CA MET A 156 0.06 -16.80 -26.75
C MET A 156 0.89 -15.52 -26.60
N PRO A 157 2.13 -15.49 -27.12
CA PRO A 157 3.05 -14.37 -26.92
C PRO A 157 2.49 -13.05 -27.43
N ASP A 158 1.67 -13.07 -28.49
CA ASP A 158 0.99 -11.89 -29.06
C ASP A 158 0.02 -11.20 -28.07
N ILE A 159 -0.40 -11.91 -27.02
CA ILE A 159 -1.25 -11.40 -25.94
C ILE A 159 -0.42 -11.10 -24.68
N GLY A 160 0.53 -11.99 -24.34
CA GLY A 160 1.28 -11.92 -23.09
C GLY A 160 2.58 -11.10 -23.12
N ILE A 161 2.99 -10.60 -24.29
CA ILE A 161 4.17 -9.76 -24.50
C ILE A 161 3.78 -8.57 -25.36
N MET A 162 4.09 -7.36 -24.90
CA MET A 162 3.74 -6.13 -25.62
C MET A 162 4.58 -6.00 -26.90
N SER A 163 3.91 -5.70 -28.02
CA SER A 163 4.51 -5.56 -29.36
C SER A 163 4.78 -4.10 -29.76
N GLU A 164 3.83 -3.19 -29.49
CA GLU A 164 3.86 -1.80 -29.99
C GLU A 164 4.48 -0.80 -29.00
N ILE A 165 3.76 -0.47 -27.91
CA ILE A 165 4.12 0.63 -27.00
C ILE A 165 5.42 0.33 -26.23
N HIS A 166 5.64 -0.94 -25.88
CA HIS A 166 6.80 -1.41 -25.13
C HIS A 166 7.30 -2.76 -25.66
N PRO A 167 7.96 -2.79 -26.84
CA PRO A 167 8.33 -4.03 -27.52
C PRO A 167 9.12 -5.00 -26.63
N GLY A 168 8.63 -6.23 -26.49
CA GLY A 168 9.26 -7.30 -25.69
C GLY A 168 8.99 -7.25 -24.18
N ALA A 169 8.29 -6.23 -23.66
CA ALA A 169 7.93 -6.18 -22.24
C ALA A 169 6.78 -7.15 -21.94
N TRP A 170 6.93 -8.00 -20.92
CA TRP A 170 5.87 -8.94 -20.56
C TRP A 170 4.69 -8.25 -19.89
N SER A 171 3.48 -8.68 -20.25
CA SER A 171 2.19 -8.22 -19.74
C SER A 171 1.33 -9.39 -19.20
N GLY A 172 1.57 -10.61 -19.69
CA GLY A 172 0.93 -11.82 -19.21
C GLY A 172 -0.58 -11.84 -19.48
N ILE A 173 -1.40 -11.76 -18.42
CA ILE A 173 -2.86 -11.61 -18.55
C ILE A 173 -3.35 -10.15 -18.46
N TYR A 174 -2.47 -9.18 -18.28
CA TYR A 174 -2.85 -7.78 -18.03
C TYR A 174 -2.62 -6.93 -19.27
N TRP A 175 -3.35 -5.82 -19.40
CA TRP A 175 -3.23 -4.94 -20.57
C TRP A 175 -1.84 -4.30 -20.68
N GLU A 176 -1.22 -3.94 -19.55
CA GLU A 176 0.06 -3.24 -19.50
C GLU A 176 1.13 -3.95 -18.68
N LYS A 177 2.39 -3.77 -19.10
CA LYS A 177 3.59 -4.19 -18.36
C LYS A 177 3.61 -3.72 -16.90
N ASN A 178 3.06 -2.53 -16.62
CA ASN A 178 3.04 -1.95 -15.29
C ASN A 178 2.06 -2.67 -14.37
N GLN A 179 0.81 -2.86 -14.80
CA GLN A 179 -0.20 -3.59 -14.03
C GLN A 179 0.27 -5.02 -13.72
N PHE A 180 0.87 -5.70 -14.71
CA PHE A 180 1.50 -7.01 -14.54
C PHE A 180 2.61 -6.99 -13.49
N GLY A 181 3.67 -6.19 -13.70
CA GLY A 181 4.81 -6.11 -12.79
C GLY A 181 4.41 -5.76 -11.35
N MET A 182 3.47 -4.84 -11.17
CA MET A 182 2.98 -4.43 -9.85
C MET A 182 2.25 -5.58 -9.14
N ASN A 183 1.54 -6.43 -9.88
CA ASN A 183 0.90 -7.62 -9.32
C ASN A 183 1.92 -8.73 -9.01
N MET A 184 2.99 -8.86 -9.79
CA MET A 184 4.11 -9.77 -9.48
C MET A 184 4.90 -9.30 -8.26
N ALA A 185 5.10 -7.99 -8.07
CA ALA A 185 5.72 -7.44 -6.87
C ALA A 185 4.84 -7.66 -5.61
N LYS A 186 3.51 -7.56 -5.72
CA LYS A 186 2.58 -7.95 -4.63
C LYS A 186 2.72 -9.43 -4.29
N LEU A 187 2.81 -10.31 -5.29
CA LEU A 187 3.05 -11.75 -5.08
C LEU A 187 4.39 -11.99 -4.35
N ALA A 188 5.47 -11.33 -4.77
CA ALA A 188 6.77 -11.47 -4.12
C ALA A 188 6.70 -11.12 -2.62
N HIS A 189 6.03 -10.01 -2.25
CA HIS A 189 5.83 -9.63 -0.84
C HIS A 189 4.94 -10.61 -0.07
N LEU A 190 3.85 -11.08 -0.69
CA LEU A 190 2.97 -12.10 -0.13
C LEU A 190 3.70 -13.42 0.15
N CYS A 191 4.52 -13.90 -0.80
CA CYS A 191 5.35 -15.11 -0.64
C CYS A 191 6.40 -14.97 0.47
N LEU A 192 7.09 -13.82 0.55
CA LEU A 192 8.03 -13.53 1.66
C LEU A 192 7.33 -13.56 3.02
N CYS A 193 6.12 -12.99 3.11
CA CYS A 193 5.32 -13.05 4.34
C CYS A 193 4.82 -14.47 4.63
N ALA A 194 4.38 -15.22 3.62
CA ALA A 194 3.93 -16.61 3.76
C ALA A 194 5.04 -17.52 4.29
N MET A 195 6.29 -17.35 3.84
CA MET A 195 7.46 -18.04 4.41
C MET A 195 7.66 -17.77 5.91
N ILE A 196 7.41 -16.53 6.37
CA ILE A 196 7.53 -16.14 7.78
C ILE A 196 6.35 -16.67 8.61
N PHE A 197 5.14 -16.71 8.05
CA PHE A 197 3.93 -17.15 8.74
C PHE A 197 3.73 -18.67 8.74
N LYS A 198 4.14 -19.38 7.69
CA LYS A 198 3.95 -20.83 7.50
C LYS A 198 5.30 -21.53 7.17
N PRO A 199 6.23 -21.67 8.13
CA PRO A 199 7.58 -22.20 7.86
C PRO A 199 7.63 -23.60 7.25
N SER A 200 6.64 -24.45 7.53
CA SER A 200 6.50 -25.79 6.92
C SER A 200 6.26 -25.77 5.40
N ARG A 201 5.86 -24.62 4.84
CA ARG A 201 5.67 -24.39 3.39
C ARG A 201 6.74 -23.46 2.82
N ARG A 202 7.85 -23.24 3.53
CA ARG A 202 8.88 -22.25 3.17
C ARG A 202 9.52 -22.53 1.80
N LEU A 203 9.76 -23.78 1.44
CA LEU A 203 10.35 -24.12 0.14
C LEU A 203 9.39 -23.79 -1.03
N PHE A 204 8.11 -24.14 -0.90
CA PHE A 204 7.06 -23.82 -1.87
C PHE A 204 6.91 -22.30 -2.06
N TRP A 205 6.77 -21.55 -0.97
CA TRP A 205 6.67 -20.09 -1.03
C TRP A 205 7.99 -19.41 -1.45
N GLY A 206 9.13 -20.08 -1.29
CA GLY A 206 10.42 -19.67 -1.86
C GLY A 206 10.46 -19.79 -3.39
N GLY A 207 10.01 -20.93 -3.95
CA GLY A 207 9.87 -21.10 -5.40
C GLY A 207 8.88 -20.10 -6.01
N ALA A 208 7.72 -19.91 -5.36
CA ALA A 208 6.73 -18.91 -5.78
C ALA A 208 7.27 -17.47 -5.69
N PHE A 209 8.15 -17.16 -4.74
CA PHE A 209 8.86 -15.88 -4.68
C PHE A 209 9.86 -15.71 -5.83
N LEU A 210 10.65 -16.74 -6.16
CA LEU A 210 11.60 -16.68 -7.29
C LEU A 210 10.89 -16.49 -8.63
N LEU A 211 9.76 -17.19 -8.85
CA LEU A 211 8.89 -16.97 -10.01
C LEU A 211 8.39 -15.52 -10.06
N ALA A 212 7.91 -14.97 -8.94
CA ALA A 212 7.44 -13.58 -8.88
C ALA A 212 8.55 -12.57 -9.20
N VAL A 213 9.79 -12.78 -8.72
CA VAL A 213 10.95 -11.95 -9.05
C VAL A 213 11.29 -12.02 -10.54
N MET A 214 11.32 -13.23 -11.13
CA MET A 214 11.55 -13.42 -12.55
C MET A 214 10.53 -12.66 -13.41
N LEU A 215 9.24 -12.76 -13.06
CA LEU A 215 8.16 -12.07 -13.77
C LEU A 215 8.18 -10.54 -13.56
N VAL A 216 8.63 -10.04 -12.40
CA VAL A 216 8.92 -8.59 -12.22
C VAL A 216 10.02 -8.12 -13.19
N LEU A 217 11.11 -8.90 -13.34
CA LEU A 217 12.19 -8.53 -14.26
C LEU A 217 11.74 -8.55 -15.73
N LEU A 218 11.04 -9.61 -16.15
CA LEU A 218 10.49 -9.75 -17.50
C LEU A 218 9.45 -8.66 -17.85
N SER A 219 8.76 -8.10 -16.85
CA SER A 219 7.85 -6.97 -17.08
C SER A 219 8.55 -5.69 -17.56
N THR A 220 9.85 -5.51 -17.29
CA THR A 220 10.58 -4.24 -17.48
C THR A 220 9.96 -3.02 -16.76
N SER A 221 9.00 -3.23 -15.85
CA SER A 221 8.30 -2.13 -15.14
C SER A 221 9.17 -1.56 -14.01
N LYS A 222 9.66 -0.33 -14.21
CA LYS A 222 10.55 0.37 -13.27
C LYS A 222 9.92 0.55 -11.88
N THR A 223 8.65 0.94 -11.81
CA THR A 223 7.88 1.04 -10.56
C THR A 223 7.82 -0.30 -9.82
N SER A 224 7.71 -1.41 -10.56
CA SER A 224 7.64 -2.77 -10.01
C SER A 224 8.99 -3.25 -9.48
N LEU A 225 10.09 -2.90 -10.15
CA LEU A 225 11.45 -3.13 -9.68
C LEU A 225 11.75 -2.31 -8.41
N ILE A 226 11.39 -1.02 -8.38
CA ILE A 226 11.53 -0.16 -7.20
C ILE A 226 10.68 -0.70 -6.03
N ALA A 227 9.47 -1.19 -6.31
CA ALA A 227 8.63 -1.84 -5.30
C ALA A 227 9.29 -3.13 -4.75
N LEU A 228 9.87 -3.97 -5.61
CA LEU A 228 10.61 -5.16 -5.17
C LEU A 228 11.83 -4.79 -4.31
N MET A 229 12.57 -3.74 -4.68
CA MET A 229 13.68 -3.22 -3.86
C MET A 229 13.19 -2.69 -2.50
N LEU A 230 12.06 -1.95 -2.47
CA LEU A 230 11.41 -1.48 -1.24
C LEU A 230 10.93 -2.64 -0.35
N ILE A 231 10.40 -3.71 -0.97
CA ILE A 231 9.99 -4.92 -0.26
C ILE A 231 11.21 -5.60 0.39
N LEU A 232 12.28 -5.85 -0.39
CA LEU A 232 13.46 -6.55 0.12
C LEU A 232 14.22 -5.73 1.18
N SER A 233 14.44 -4.44 0.93
CA SER A 233 15.09 -3.53 1.90
C SER A 233 14.23 -3.30 3.13
N GLY A 234 12.90 -3.17 3.00
CA GLY A 234 11.97 -3.07 4.13
C GLY A 234 11.92 -4.35 4.98
N MET A 235 11.93 -5.53 4.35
CA MET A 235 11.93 -6.82 5.05
C MET A 235 13.24 -7.04 5.80
N GLY A 236 14.38 -6.75 5.15
CA GLY A 236 15.71 -6.81 5.75
C GLY A 236 15.88 -5.79 6.88
N GLY A 237 15.55 -4.53 6.63
CA GLY A 237 15.60 -3.44 7.61
C GLY A 237 14.75 -3.73 8.84
N LEU A 238 13.52 -4.21 8.67
CA LEU A 238 12.66 -4.60 9.80
C LEU A 238 13.23 -5.78 10.59
N TYR A 239 13.84 -6.77 9.93
CA TYR A 239 14.53 -7.87 10.60
C TYR A 239 15.74 -7.38 11.41
N LEU A 240 16.54 -6.47 10.86
CA LEU A 240 17.75 -5.93 11.50
C LEU A 240 17.41 -4.95 12.64
N VAL A 241 16.40 -4.10 12.49
CA VAL A 241 15.87 -3.25 13.57
C VAL A 241 15.40 -4.10 14.75
N ARG A 242 14.80 -5.26 14.48
CA ARG A 242 14.35 -6.24 15.50
C ARG A 242 15.47 -7.10 16.09
N LYS A 243 16.71 -7.03 15.58
CA LYS A 243 17.89 -7.68 16.19
C LYS A 243 18.53 -6.85 17.30
N GLY A 244 18.26 -5.54 17.36
CA GLY A 244 18.69 -4.66 18.44
C GLY A 244 19.33 -3.34 17.95
N PRO A 245 19.52 -2.36 18.86
CA PRO A 245 19.97 -1.01 18.50
C PRO A 245 21.35 -0.99 17.82
N VAL A 246 22.24 -1.93 18.17
CA VAL A 246 23.60 -2.05 17.61
C VAL A 246 23.63 -2.15 16.09
N ILE A 247 22.63 -2.81 15.48
CA ILE A 247 22.50 -2.94 14.02
C ILE A 247 21.48 -1.93 13.48
N ALA A 248 20.43 -1.63 14.25
CA ALA A 248 19.38 -0.70 13.86
C ALA A 248 19.91 0.73 13.61
N ILE A 249 20.79 1.23 14.49
CA ILE A 249 21.24 2.63 14.45
C ILE A 249 22.16 2.90 13.25
N PRO A 250 23.24 2.13 13.00
CA PRO A 250 24.08 2.33 11.81
C PRO A 250 23.30 2.17 10.50
N LEU A 251 22.37 1.21 10.43
CA LEU A 251 21.55 1.00 9.24
C LEU A 251 20.55 2.15 9.00
N THR A 252 19.93 2.68 10.06
CA THR A 252 19.02 3.83 9.97
C THR A 252 19.79 5.09 9.55
N TYR A 253 20.99 5.30 10.10
CA TYR A 253 21.87 6.40 9.70
C TYR A 253 22.31 6.26 8.23
N PHE A 254 22.75 5.06 7.80
CA PHE A 254 23.10 4.80 6.40
C PHE A 254 21.90 5.02 5.46
N ALA A 255 20.72 4.53 5.80
CA ALA A 255 19.51 4.73 5.01
C ALA A 255 19.10 6.21 4.93
N MET A 256 19.29 6.98 6.01
CA MET A 256 19.06 8.43 6.02
C MET A 256 20.08 9.17 5.14
N VAL A 257 21.38 8.88 5.28
CA VAL A 257 22.44 9.48 4.47
C VAL A 257 22.28 9.13 2.98
N PHE A 258 21.97 7.87 2.67
CA PHE A 258 21.69 7.43 1.30
C PHE A 258 20.41 8.08 0.74
N GLY A 259 19.35 8.17 1.53
CA GLY A 259 18.10 8.84 1.14
C GLY A 259 18.27 10.33 0.85
N VAL A 260 19.00 11.04 1.71
CA VAL A 260 19.37 12.44 1.49
C VAL A 260 20.28 12.57 0.26
N GLY A 261 21.28 11.70 0.11
CA GLY A 261 22.16 11.66 -1.06
C GLY A 261 21.40 11.44 -2.37
N LEU A 262 20.40 10.56 -2.38
CA LEU A 262 19.54 10.31 -3.53
C LEU A 262 18.64 11.51 -3.86
N VAL A 263 18.05 12.16 -2.85
CA VAL A 263 17.26 13.40 -3.06
C VAL A 263 18.13 14.53 -3.60
N MET A 264 19.34 14.72 -3.05
CA MET A 264 20.31 15.69 -3.58
C MET A 264 20.74 15.35 -5.00
N ALA A 265 20.97 14.06 -5.32
CA ALA A 265 21.34 13.64 -6.66
C ALA A 265 20.21 13.86 -7.68
N LEU A 266 18.95 13.65 -7.31
CA LEU A 266 17.79 13.98 -8.13
C LEU A 266 17.62 15.50 -8.33
N GLN A 267 17.93 16.30 -7.31
CA GLN A 267 17.81 17.77 -7.36
C GLN A 267 18.92 18.44 -8.18
N PHE A 268 20.17 17.97 -8.07
CA PHE A 268 21.33 18.60 -8.70
C PHE A 268 21.81 17.90 -9.98
N PHE A 269 21.50 16.61 -10.16
CA PHE A 269 21.91 15.82 -11.33
C PHE A 269 20.74 15.02 -11.95
N PRO A 270 19.56 15.64 -12.20
CA PRO A 270 18.37 14.93 -12.69
C PRO A 270 18.66 14.17 -13.98
N GLU A 271 19.34 14.78 -14.96
CA GLU A 271 19.69 14.15 -16.23
C GLU A 271 20.55 12.88 -16.07
N PHE A 272 21.49 12.88 -15.13
CA PHE A 272 22.32 11.71 -14.85
C PHE A 272 21.52 10.62 -14.12
N MET A 273 20.66 10.99 -13.16
CA MET A 273 19.77 10.04 -12.47
C MET A 273 18.76 9.41 -13.43
N PHE A 274 18.13 10.18 -14.32
CA PHE A 274 17.24 9.67 -15.35
C PHE A 274 18.01 8.86 -16.42
N GLY A 275 19.26 9.22 -16.71
CA GLY A 275 20.17 8.42 -17.54
C GLY A 275 20.44 7.02 -16.96
N LEU A 276 20.77 6.92 -15.66
CA LEU A 276 20.99 5.64 -14.96
C LEU A 276 19.72 4.78 -14.87
N ILE A 277 18.54 5.41 -14.79
CA ILE A 277 17.22 4.75 -14.83
C ILE A 277 16.81 4.40 -16.27
N GLY A 278 17.59 4.83 -17.27
CA GLY A 278 17.26 4.86 -18.68
C GLY A 278 16.19 5.93 -18.97
N ARG A 279 16.47 6.84 -19.91
CA ARG A 279 15.49 7.83 -20.42
C ARG A 279 14.34 7.11 -21.15
N GLU A 280 13.28 6.74 -20.42
CA GLU A 280 11.98 6.41 -21.02
C GLU A 280 11.16 7.72 -21.15
N PRO A 281 10.42 7.92 -22.27
CA PRO A 281 9.43 9.00 -22.39
C PRO A 281 8.29 8.96 -21.35
N THR A 282 8.14 7.85 -20.63
CA THR A 282 7.04 7.58 -19.67
C THR A 282 6.97 8.58 -18.52
N LEU A 283 8.11 9.14 -18.09
CA LEU A 283 8.13 10.19 -17.06
C LEU A 283 7.71 11.55 -17.61
N THR A 284 8.19 11.92 -18.81
CA THR A 284 7.84 13.19 -19.48
C THR A 284 6.34 13.26 -19.79
N GLY A 285 5.79 12.22 -20.42
CA GLY A 285 4.36 12.17 -20.74
C GLY A 285 3.46 12.24 -19.49
N ARG A 286 3.92 11.73 -18.34
CA ARG A 286 3.20 11.86 -17.07
C ARG A 286 3.26 13.29 -16.52
N THR A 287 4.39 13.98 -16.61
CA THR A 287 4.45 15.41 -16.21
C THR A 287 3.54 16.29 -17.07
N ASP A 288 3.42 16.00 -18.37
CA ASP A 288 2.54 16.76 -19.27
C ASP A 288 1.05 16.48 -19.00
N ILE A 289 0.68 15.22 -18.76
CA ILE A 289 -0.66 14.86 -18.25
C ILE A 289 -0.96 15.62 -16.96
N TRP A 290 -0.07 15.58 -15.97
CA TRP A 290 -0.32 16.21 -14.66
C TRP A 290 -0.45 17.73 -14.79
N ALA A 291 0.34 18.37 -15.66
CA ALA A 291 0.23 19.80 -15.95
C ALA A 291 -1.11 20.17 -16.60
N ALA A 292 -1.65 19.32 -17.49
CA ALA A 292 -2.98 19.49 -18.07
C ALA A 292 -4.12 19.22 -17.07
N LEU A 293 -3.95 18.23 -16.18
CA LEU A 293 -4.91 17.90 -15.12
C LEU A 293 -5.07 19.02 -14.09
N PHE A 294 -4.00 19.73 -13.75
CA PHE A 294 -4.09 20.85 -12.79
C PHE A 294 -5.03 21.97 -13.26
N ASP A 295 -5.16 22.20 -14.57
CA ASP A 295 -6.10 23.18 -15.10
C ASP A 295 -7.57 22.72 -14.97
N GLN A 296 -7.85 21.41 -15.06
CA GLN A 296 -9.19 20.89 -14.77
C GLN A 296 -9.48 20.83 -13.27
N ILE A 297 -8.48 20.49 -12.44
CA ILE A 297 -8.59 20.54 -10.97
C ILE A 297 -8.95 21.95 -10.47
N ARG A 298 -8.40 23.00 -11.09
CA ARG A 298 -8.75 24.41 -10.80
C ARG A 298 -10.23 24.73 -11.03
N ASN A 299 -10.91 24.02 -11.93
CA ASN A 299 -12.33 24.25 -12.25
C ASN A 299 -13.29 23.64 -11.19
N ARG A 300 -12.93 22.53 -10.54
CA ARG A 300 -13.75 21.89 -9.48
C ARG A 300 -12.91 21.36 -8.28
N PRO A 301 -12.11 22.22 -7.61
CA PRO A 301 -11.06 21.75 -6.69
C PRO A 301 -11.60 21.07 -5.42
N TRP A 302 -12.79 21.43 -4.93
CA TRP A 302 -13.29 20.95 -3.63
C TRP A 302 -13.95 19.57 -3.70
N PHE A 303 -14.74 19.31 -4.74
CA PHE A 303 -15.61 18.13 -4.86
C PHE A 303 -15.41 17.31 -6.15
N GLY A 304 -14.59 17.79 -7.09
CA GLY A 304 -14.31 17.08 -8.35
C GLY A 304 -15.49 17.04 -9.31
N HIS A 305 -15.43 16.11 -10.27
CA HIS A 305 -16.37 15.98 -11.39
C HIS A 305 -17.41 14.87 -11.19
N GLY A 306 -17.33 14.10 -10.10
CA GLY A 306 -18.10 12.88 -9.87
C GLY A 306 -17.19 11.65 -9.82
N TYR A 307 -17.53 10.66 -9.00
CA TYR A 307 -16.65 9.51 -8.79
C TYR A 307 -16.42 8.72 -10.09
N ALA A 308 -15.13 8.58 -10.44
CA ALA A 308 -14.61 7.77 -11.53
C ALA A 308 -15.28 8.03 -12.91
N ILE A 309 -15.69 9.27 -13.20
CA ILE A 309 -16.39 9.65 -14.44
C ILE A 309 -15.56 10.52 -15.40
N PHE A 310 -14.54 11.21 -14.91
CA PHE A 310 -13.80 12.27 -15.61
C PHE A 310 -13.33 11.90 -17.04
N TRP A 311 -12.90 10.66 -17.26
CA TRP A 311 -12.34 10.16 -18.52
C TRP A 311 -13.35 9.55 -19.51
N MET A 312 -14.64 9.50 -19.16
CA MET A 312 -15.67 8.75 -19.90
C MET A 312 -16.39 9.54 -20.99
N ASP A 313 -16.37 10.87 -20.92
CA ASP A 313 -17.01 11.76 -21.89
C ASP A 313 -15.93 12.37 -22.80
N GLU A 314 -15.96 11.99 -24.07
CA GLU A 314 -15.06 12.49 -25.12
C GLU A 314 -15.23 13.99 -25.39
N THR A 315 -16.37 14.57 -25.03
CA THR A 315 -16.64 16.03 -25.10
C THR A 315 -16.46 16.74 -23.74
N GLY A 316 -16.16 15.96 -22.69
CA GLY A 316 -16.12 16.42 -21.31
C GLY A 316 -14.77 16.98 -20.87
N PRO A 317 -14.52 17.11 -19.56
CA PRO A 317 -13.29 17.68 -19.02
C PRO A 317 -11.99 17.01 -19.49
N ALA A 318 -12.03 15.70 -19.82
CA ALA A 318 -10.89 14.98 -20.39
C ALA A 318 -10.53 15.38 -21.82
N PHE A 319 -11.46 15.96 -22.61
CA PHE A 319 -11.19 16.47 -23.96
C PHE A 319 -9.99 17.44 -23.95
N TRP A 320 -10.02 18.43 -23.05
CA TRP A 320 -8.97 19.44 -22.90
C TRP A 320 -7.62 18.87 -22.46
N VAL A 321 -7.63 17.74 -21.75
CA VAL A 321 -6.41 17.01 -21.38
C VAL A 321 -5.83 16.36 -22.63
N ARG A 322 -6.63 15.53 -23.31
CA ARG A 322 -6.24 14.79 -24.52
C ARG A 322 -5.77 15.72 -25.64
N GLN A 323 -6.48 16.84 -25.85
CA GLN A 323 -6.14 17.88 -26.83
C GLN A 323 -4.83 18.61 -26.52
N ARG A 324 -4.44 18.74 -25.24
CA ARG A 324 -3.16 19.34 -24.83
C ARG A 324 -2.00 18.36 -24.86
N THR A 325 -2.26 17.07 -24.65
CA THR A 325 -1.23 16.02 -24.66
C THR A 325 -1.07 15.31 -26.01
N GLU A 326 -1.94 15.60 -26.98
CA GLU A 326 -1.96 15.02 -28.35
C GLU A 326 -2.13 13.49 -28.41
N TRP A 327 -2.71 12.87 -27.37
CA TRP A 327 -3.05 11.43 -27.33
C TRP A 327 -4.24 11.12 -26.41
N LEU A 328 -4.84 9.94 -26.58
CA LEU A 328 -6.02 9.47 -25.84
C LEU A 328 -5.66 8.99 -24.43
N VAL A 329 -5.29 9.93 -23.55
CA VAL A 329 -5.00 9.66 -22.13
C VAL A 329 -6.19 8.93 -21.46
N PRO A 330 -5.96 7.74 -20.86
CA PRO A 330 -7.03 6.93 -20.26
C PRO A 330 -7.18 7.15 -18.74
N THR A 331 -6.13 7.58 -18.04
CA THR A 331 -6.10 7.79 -16.58
C THR A 331 -5.09 8.88 -16.19
N ALA A 332 -5.12 9.34 -14.94
CA ALA A 332 -4.11 10.25 -14.42
C ALA A 332 -2.72 9.62 -14.19
N HIS A 333 -2.61 8.28 -14.26
CA HIS A 333 -1.45 7.50 -13.81
C HIS A 333 -0.92 7.93 -12.42
N ASN A 334 -1.84 8.35 -11.55
CA ASN A 334 -1.58 8.83 -10.21
C ASN A 334 -2.90 8.83 -9.42
N GLY A 335 -3.04 7.93 -8.46
CA GLY A 335 -4.26 7.77 -7.67
C GLY A 335 -4.68 9.01 -6.86
N TRP A 336 -3.74 9.90 -6.53
CA TRP A 336 -4.05 11.12 -5.78
C TRP A 336 -4.68 12.18 -6.68
N LEU A 337 -4.15 12.38 -7.89
CA LEU A 337 -4.79 13.23 -8.91
C LEU A 337 -6.12 12.63 -9.38
N GLU A 338 -6.19 11.31 -9.60
CA GLU A 338 -7.42 10.60 -9.94
C GLU A 338 -8.54 10.79 -8.88
N THR A 339 -8.16 10.74 -7.60
CA THR A 339 -9.07 11.01 -6.47
C THR A 339 -9.52 12.47 -6.46
N TRP A 340 -8.61 13.41 -6.75
CA TRP A 340 -8.93 14.84 -6.81
C TRP A 340 -9.92 15.15 -7.94
N LEU A 341 -9.68 14.62 -9.14
CA LEU A 341 -10.59 14.77 -10.29
C LEU A 341 -11.96 14.14 -10.02
N SER A 342 -11.98 12.98 -9.35
CA SER A 342 -13.21 12.25 -9.02
C SER A 342 -14.04 12.94 -7.94
N ILE A 343 -13.48 13.11 -6.75
CA ILE A 343 -14.21 13.47 -5.52
C ILE A 343 -13.56 14.64 -4.76
N GLY A 344 -12.68 15.39 -5.43
CA GLY A 344 -12.15 16.66 -4.95
C GLY A 344 -11.08 16.56 -3.87
N LEU A 345 -10.59 17.72 -3.45
CA LEU A 345 -9.64 17.86 -2.35
C LEU A 345 -10.21 17.29 -1.04
N VAL A 346 -11.53 17.35 -0.84
CA VAL A 346 -12.19 16.72 0.32
C VAL A 346 -11.95 15.21 0.30
N GLY A 347 -12.15 14.54 -0.84
CA GLY A 347 -11.87 13.11 -0.98
C GLY A 347 -10.40 12.74 -0.84
N VAL A 348 -9.50 13.58 -1.36
CA VAL A 348 -8.04 13.45 -1.16
C VAL A 348 -7.69 13.52 0.33
N ILE A 349 -8.24 14.48 1.08
CA ILE A 349 -8.01 14.60 2.53
C ILE A 349 -8.59 13.40 3.29
N CYS A 350 -9.82 12.98 2.98
CA CYS A 350 -10.43 11.78 3.57
C CYS A 350 -9.57 10.53 3.34
N PHE A 351 -9.05 10.33 2.14
CA PHE A 351 -8.16 9.21 1.85
C PHE A 351 -6.78 9.36 2.52
N ALA A 352 -6.21 10.56 2.56
CA ALA A 352 -4.95 10.83 3.27
C ALA A 352 -5.06 10.48 4.76
N LEU A 353 -6.19 10.77 5.40
CA LEU A 353 -6.47 10.39 6.79
C LEU A 353 -6.60 8.87 6.98
N VAL A 354 -7.23 8.15 6.05
CA VAL A 354 -7.25 6.67 6.03
C VAL A 354 -5.82 6.12 5.94
N TYR A 355 -5.05 6.59 4.97
CA TYR A 355 -3.68 6.14 4.72
C TYR A 355 -2.74 6.45 5.91
N ALA A 356 -2.77 7.68 6.43
CA ALA A 356 -1.97 8.08 7.58
C ALA A 356 -2.33 7.26 8.84
N THR A 357 -3.62 7.02 9.09
CA THR A 357 -4.05 6.20 10.23
C THR A 357 -3.61 4.75 10.06
N ALA A 358 -3.61 4.20 8.84
CA ALA A 358 -3.09 2.86 8.57
C ALA A 358 -1.57 2.79 8.78
N LEU A 359 -0.82 3.75 8.23
CA LEU A 359 0.64 3.84 8.39
C LEU A 359 1.06 4.00 9.86
N ILE A 360 0.42 4.90 10.61
CA ILE A 360 0.63 5.08 12.06
C ILE A 360 0.28 3.79 12.81
N SER A 361 -0.81 3.10 12.43
CA SER A 361 -1.18 1.82 13.05
C SER A 361 -0.18 0.70 12.76
N ALA A 362 0.42 0.66 11.56
CA ALA A 362 1.48 -0.27 11.21
C ALA A 362 2.78 0.04 12.01
N LEU A 363 3.18 1.31 12.07
CA LEU A 363 4.36 1.78 12.82
C LEU A 363 4.22 1.54 14.34
N ARG A 364 3.04 1.78 14.94
CA ARG A 364 2.76 1.45 16.36
C ARG A 364 2.78 -0.06 16.66
N ASN A 365 2.82 -0.89 15.62
CA ASN A 365 3.01 -2.34 15.69
C ASN A 365 4.35 -2.82 15.10
N LEU A 366 5.28 -1.92 14.78
CA LEU A 366 6.55 -2.26 14.12
C LEU A 366 7.38 -3.31 14.87
N LEU A 367 7.34 -3.29 16.20
CA LEU A 367 8.02 -4.27 17.06
C LEU A 367 7.11 -5.43 17.52
N LYS A 368 5.84 -5.47 17.10
CA LYS A 368 4.81 -6.38 17.64
C LYS A 368 4.47 -7.51 16.64
N GLY A 369 5.01 -8.69 16.90
CA GLY A 369 4.65 -9.93 16.20
C GLY A 369 5.04 -9.98 14.71
N LYS A 370 4.60 -11.03 14.00
CA LYS A 370 4.95 -11.24 12.58
C LYS A 370 4.23 -10.30 11.60
N MET A 371 3.09 -9.71 11.99
CA MET A 371 2.24 -8.92 11.09
C MET A 371 2.87 -7.63 10.55
N ALA A 372 3.90 -7.07 11.19
CA ALA A 372 4.57 -5.86 10.72
C ALA A 372 5.31 -6.05 9.38
N TYR A 373 5.84 -7.26 9.11
CA TYR A 373 6.48 -7.60 7.83
C TYR A 373 5.52 -7.50 6.65
N TRP A 374 4.23 -7.76 6.89
CA TRP A 374 3.19 -7.38 5.95
C TRP A 374 2.86 -5.89 6.09
N ALA A 375 2.23 -5.52 7.20
CA ALA A 375 1.35 -4.35 7.28
C ALA A 375 2.06 -3.00 7.09
N LEU A 376 3.34 -2.86 7.46
CA LEU A 376 4.07 -1.62 7.12
C LEU A 376 4.43 -1.62 5.63
N ILE A 377 5.05 -2.69 5.16
CA ILE A 377 5.65 -2.77 3.82
C ILE A 377 4.55 -2.72 2.75
N SER A 378 3.42 -3.40 2.95
CA SER A 378 2.27 -3.35 2.04
C SER A 378 1.65 -1.95 1.96
N THR A 379 1.67 -1.19 3.05
CA THR A 379 1.19 0.20 3.07
C THR A 379 2.16 1.13 2.32
N LEU A 380 3.47 0.99 2.53
CA LEU A 380 4.48 1.75 1.79
C LEU A 380 4.50 1.41 0.28
N VAL A 381 4.34 0.13 -0.06
CA VAL A 381 4.22 -0.35 -1.45
C VAL A 381 2.92 0.15 -2.09
N PHE A 382 1.81 0.21 -1.36
CA PHE A 382 0.58 0.83 -1.86
C PHE A 382 0.79 2.32 -2.15
N LEU A 383 1.48 3.07 -1.28
CA LEU A 383 1.79 4.48 -1.54
C LEU A 383 2.63 4.64 -2.81
N LEU A 384 3.73 3.90 -2.94
CA LEU A 384 4.58 3.89 -4.15
C LEU A 384 3.76 3.63 -5.42
N PHE A 385 2.86 2.63 -5.38
CA PHE A 385 1.96 2.34 -6.49
C PHE A 385 0.93 3.45 -6.73
N SER A 386 0.40 4.10 -5.70
CA SER A 386 -0.58 5.20 -5.86
C SER A 386 0.03 6.48 -6.44
N MET A 387 1.34 6.69 -6.29
CA MET A 387 2.07 7.79 -6.94
C MET A 387 2.36 7.49 -8.43
N SER A 388 2.16 6.25 -8.86
CA SER A 388 2.53 5.75 -10.18
C SER A 388 1.35 5.28 -11.04
N GLU A 389 0.22 4.89 -10.44
CA GLU A 389 -0.99 4.46 -11.15
C GLU A 389 -2.26 4.89 -10.41
N SER A 390 -3.37 4.98 -11.16
CA SER A 390 -4.68 5.37 -10.67
C SER A 390 -5.40 4.26 -9.88
N ASN A 391 -4.90 3.94 -8.68
CA ASN A 391 -5.32 2.79 -7.87
C ASN A 391 -6.09 3.11 -6.57
N ILE A 392 -6.15 4.39 -6.16
CA ILE A 392 -6.86 4.82 -4.95
C ILE A 392 -8.36 4.78 -5.23
N LEU A 393 -9.13 4.21 -4.29
CA LEU A 393 -10.59 4.06 -4.39
C LEU A 393 -11.03 3.39 -5.71
N GLN A 394 -10.20 2.52 -6.29
CA GLN A 394 -10.50 1.88 -7.58
C GLN A 394 -11.47 0.72 -7.38
N GLN A 395 -12.64 0.79 -8.01
CA GLN A 395 -13.64 -0.27 -8.00
C GLN A 395 -13.12 -1.53 -8.70
N ASN A 396 -13.58 -2.70 -8.23
CA ASN A 396 -13.24 -4.02 -8.77
C ASN A 396 -11.73 -4.33 -8.85
N ASN A 397 -10.89 -3.72 -8.00
CA ASN A 397 -9.43 -3.84 -8.09
C ASN A 397 -8.80 -4.61 -6.91
N LEU A 398 -8.03 -5.65 -7.21
CA LEU A 398 -7.27 -6.43 -6.22
C LEU A 398 -6.33 -5.58 -5.35
N GLY A 399 -5.70 -4.53 -5.90
CA GLY A 399 -4.85 -3.60 -5.15
C GLY A 399 -5.62 -2.80 -4.11
N TRP A 400 -6.80 -2.29 -4.48
CA TRP A 400 -7.70 -1.64 -3.53
C TRP A 400 -8.16 -2.60 -2.43
N ILE A 401 -8.59 -3.81 -2.78
CA ILE A 401 -9.01 -4.85 -1.82
C ILE A 401 -7.89 -5.19 -0.83
N LEU A 402 -6.66 -5.36 -1.33
CA LEU A 402 -5.47 -5.70 -0.54
C LEU A 402 -5.15 -4.60 0.49
N PHE A 403 -5.22 -3.33 0.07
CA PHE A 403 -5.05 -2.18 0.95
C PHE A 403 -6.20 -2.06 1.96
N ALA A 404 -7.45 -2.04 1.49
CA ALA A 404 -8.65 -1.88 2.30
C ALA A 404 -8.76 -2.97 3.39
N ALA A 405 -8.47 -4.23 3.06
CA ALA A 405 -8.45 -5.33 4.03
C ALA A 405 -7.32 -5.18 5.06
N THR A 406 -6.15 -4.70 4.64
CA THR A 406 -5.01 -4.41 5.53
C THR A 406 -5.32 -3.25 6.48
N ALA A 407 -5.91 -2.16 5.98
CA ALA A 407 -6.33 -1.00 6.76
C ALA A 407 -7.40 -1.38 7.80
N ALA A 408 -8.44 -2.11 7.38
CA ALA A 408 -9.48 -2.62 8.28
C ALA A 408 -8.89 -3.50 9.40
N LYS A 409 -7.96 -4.42 9.09
CA LYS A 409 -7.26 -5.25 10.11
C LYS A 409 -6.41 -4.43 11.09
N LEU A 410 -5.81 -3.33 10.62
CA LEU A 410 -5.05 -2.39 11.44
C LEU A 410 -5.96 -1.57 12.37
N PHE A 411 -7.13 -1.12 11.87
CA PHE A 411 -8.14 -0.39 12.67
C PHE A 411 -8.91 -1.28 13.67
N GLY A 412 -8.79 -2.61 13.54
CA GLY A 412 -9.28 -3.59 14.52
C GLY A 412 -10.42 -4.49 14.03
N ALA A 413 -10.77 -4.45 12.74
CA ALA A 413 -11.61 -5.47 12.12
C ALA A 413 -10.85 -6.80 12.10
N ARG A 414 -11.32 -7.79 12.86
CA ARG A 414 -10.64 -9.09 13.07
C ARG A 414 -11.71 -10.18 13.24
N PRO A 415 -11.35 -11.47 13.06
CA PRO A 415 -12.23 -12.57 13.42
C PRO A 415 -12.77 -12.44 14.85
N LEU A 416 -14.10 -12.36 14.98
CA LEU A 416 -14.76 -12.36 16.26
C LEU A 416 -14.77 -13.78 16.82
N ALA A 417 -13.96 -14.02 17.84
CA ALA A 417 -13.89 -15.29 18.59
C ALA A 417 -15.12 -15.47 19.51
N PHE A 418 -16.31 -15.61 18.91
CA PHE A 418 -17.54 -15.94 19.63
C PHE A 418 -17.39 -17.27 20.38
N GLY A 419 -17.23 -17.17 21.70
CA GLY A 419 -17.02 -18.32 22.58
C GLY A 419 -15.89 -18.16 23.60
N SER A 420 -14.88 -17.33 23.33
CA SER A 420 -13.80 -17.10 24.31
C SER A 420 -14.25 -16.14 25.40
N LYS A 421 -14.89 -16.64 26.46
CA LYS A 421 -15.13 -15.88 27.70
C LYS A 421 -13.82 -15.26 28.17
N TYR A 422 -13.80 -13.94 28.34
CA TYR A 422 -12.75 -13.15 29.01
C TYR A 422 -11.29 -13.57 28.74
N ARG A 423 -10.74 -13.15 27.59
CA ARG A 423 -9.37 -12.61 27.66
C ARG A 423 -9.44 -11.24 28.32
N ARG A 424 -9.27 -11.22 29.65
CA ARG A 424 -8.87 -10.00 30.37
C ARG A 424 -7.60 -9.42 29.72
N PRO A 425 -7.31 -8.11 29.85
CA PRO A 425 -5.94 -7.63 29.66
C PRO A 425 -4.99 -8.44 30.56
N VAL A 426 -3.75 -8.63 30.10
CA VAL A 426 -2.74 -9.34 30.91
C VAL A 426 -2.33 -8.43 32.07
N GLU A 427 -2.94 -8.66 33.23
CA GLU A 427 -2.44 -8.17 34.51
C GLU A 427 -1.05 -8.77 34.72
N PHE A 428 -0.01 -7.93 34.72
CA PHE A 428 1.36 -8.35 35.06
C PHE A 428 1.50 -8.56 36.57
N GLY A 429 0.85 -9.62 37.07
CA GLY A 429 0.94 -10.08 38.45
C GLY A 429 2.32 -10.64 38.74
N PHE A 430 3.26 -9.76 39.10
CA PHE A 430 4.62 -10.13 39.49
C PHE A 430 4.58 -10.84 40.85
N LYS A 431 4.39 -12.17 40.84
CA LYS A 431 4.58 -13.00 42.03
C LYS A 431 6.08 -13.28 42.21
N PRO A 432 6.76 -12.68 43.21
CA PRO A 432 8.10 -13.13 43.56
C PRO A 432 8.03 -14.60 44.00
N ALA A 433 8.93 -15.43 43.49
CA ALA A 433 9.00 -16.83 43.89
C ALA A 433 9.42 -16.93 45.37
N LYS A 434 8.70 -17.70 46.18
CA LYS A 434 9.17 -18.02 47.54
C LYS A 434 10.46 -18.84 47.43
N PRO A 435 11.53 -18.53 48.19
CA PRO A 435 12.86 -19.13 48.01
C PRO A 435 12.98 -20.59 48.49
N GLN A 436 11.87 -21.31 48.68
CA GLN A 436 11.83 -22.64 49.29
C GLN A 436 11.96 -23.79 48.27
N HIS A 437 11.78 -23.55 46.97
CA HIS A 437 11.83 -24.60 45.94
C HIS A 437 13.18 -24.75 45.21
N LEU A 438 14.17 -23.90 45.49
CA LEU A 438 15.50 -24.04 44.87
C LEU A 438 16.32 -25.18 45.51
N ALA A 439 16.07 -25.50 46.79
CA ALA A 439 16.83 -26.47 47.57
C ALA A 439 16.54 -27.94 47.21
N GLN A 440 15.50 -28.25 46.42
CA GLN A 440 15.18 -29.62 45.99
C GLN A 440 15.70 -29.97 44.59
N ALA A 441 16.35 -29.03 43.88
CA ALA A 441 16.85 -29.24 42.52
C ALA A 441 18.27 -29.82 42.44
N LEU A 442 18.95 -30.00 43.58
CA LEU A 442 20.31 -30.53 43.67
C LEU A 442 20.33 -31.74 44.62
N GLY A 443 20.09 -32.94 44.07
CA GLY A 443 20.06 -34.17 44.84
C GLY A 443 21.47 -34.69 45.18
N GLY A 444 21.87 -34.59 46.44
CA GLY A 444 23.10 -35.19 46.98
C GLY A 444 23.19 -35.00 48.51
N PRO A 445 23.74 -35.96 49.26
CA PRO A 445 23.82 -35.87 50.72
C PRO A 445 24.93 -34.92 51.18
N VAL A 446 24.60 -33.98 52.06
CA VAL A 446 25.60 -33.12 52.73
C VAL A 446 26.18 -33.87 53.93
N GLY A 447 27.38 -34.41 53.76
CA GLY A 447 28.15 -35.03 54.85
C GLY A 447 28.75 -33.97 55.79
N TYR A 448 28.78 -34.27 57.09
CA TYR A 448 29.47 -33.47 58.10
C TYR A 448 30.99 -33.52 57.89
N PHE A 449 31.64 -32.38 57.71
CA PHE A 449 33.07 -32.18 58.00
C PHE A 449 33.36 -30.73 58.43
N GLY A 450 33.97 -30.59 59.60
CA GLY A 450 34.85 -29.45 59.94
C GLY A 450 36.30 -29.94 60.04
N PRO A 451 37.23 -29.25 60.74
CA PRO A 451 37.00 -28.08 61.60
C PRO A 451 38.07 -26.95 61.53
N SER A 452 37.87 -25.93 62.37
CA SER A 452 38.89 -25.16 63.14
C SER A 452 39.67 -23.99 62.51
N LEU A 453 40.09 -23.09 63.41
CA LEU A 453 41.02 -21.93 63.30
C LEU A 453 40.52 -20.68 62.54
N THR A 454 40.76 -19.42 62.95
CA THR A 454 40.70 -18.67 64.25
C THR A 454 41.05 -17.18 63.95
N LEU A 455 41.04 -16.29 64.97
CA LEU A 455 41.38 -14.84 64.92
C LEU A 455 40.24 -13.94 64.37
N GLU A 456 39.91 -12.77 64.93
CA GLU A 456 40.18 -12.20 66.28
C GLU A 456 39.14 -11.09 66.60
N SER A 457 39.09 -10.57 67.83
CA SER A 457 38.18 -9.48 68.27
C SER A 457 38.95 -8.25 68.79
N PRO A 458 38.31 -7.06 68.83
CA PRO A 458 37.84 -6.48 70.11
C PRO A 458 36.49 -5.69 69.98
N MET A 459 35.70 -5.45 71.06
CA MET A 459 35.61 -4.24 71.93
C MET A 459 35.43 -2.90 71.16
N GLU A 460 34.71 -1.84 71.55
CA GLU A 460 33.87 -1.42 72.72
C GLU A 460 33.13 -0.10 72.28
N ASP A 461 32.18 0.61 72.94
CA ASP A 461 31.35 0.53 74.17
C ASP A 461 30.17 1.57 74.02
N ARG A 462 29.24 1.63 74.99
CA ARG A 462 28.47 2.80 75.48
C ARG A 462 27.42 3.57 74.62
N GLN A 463 26.21 3.66 75.21
CA GLN A 463 25.36 4.88 75.40
C GLN A 463 24.78 5.66 74.20
N SER A 464 23.73 6.50 74.33
CA SER A 464 22.44 6.42 75.06
C SER A 464 21.63 7.71 74.84
N THR A 465 20.30 7.63 74.66
CA THR A 465 19.32 8.77 74.81
C THR A 465 19.54 9.99 73.87
N GLU A 466 18.64 10.98 73.69
CA GLU A 466 17.17 11.06 73.62
C GLU A 466 16.82 12.45 72.99
N TYR A 467 15.54 12.82 72.97
CA TYR A 467 14.96 14.17 72.88
C TYR A 467 14.77 14.89 71.52
N LYS A 468 13.47 14.97 71.21
CA LYS A 468 12.74 15.93 70.36
C LYS A 468 13.19 17.40 70.54
N GLY A 469 13.12 18.19 69.47
CA GLY A 469 12.23 19.36 69.49
C GLY A 469 12.70 20.73 68.92
N LEU A 470 11.91 21.22 67.94
CA LEU A 470 11.50 22.63 67.72
C LEU A 470 12.48 23.73 67.22
N ARG A 471 12.09 24.31 66.06
CA ARG A 471 12.15 25.75 65.67
C ARG A 471 13.52 26.43 65.39
N GLN A 472 13.65 27.52 64.62
CA GLN A 472 12.88 28.07 63.46
C GLN A 472 13.65 29.25 62.80
N ALA A 473 13.44 29.49 61.49
CA ALA A 473 13.64 30.74 60.71
C ALA A 473 15.03 31.43 60.57
N ASN A 474 15.47 31.60 59.30
CA ASN A 474 16.15 32.76 58.64
C ASN A 474 16.90 32.26 57.37
N ARG A 475 17.14 33.03 56.28
CA ARG A 475 16.54 34.26 55.72
C ARG A 475 16.98 34.42 54.24
N HIS A 476 16.08 34.87 53.37
CA HIS A 476 16.27 35.48 52.02
C HIS A 476 17.09 34.76 50.90
N PRO A 477 16.70 34.97 49.61
CA PRO A 477 17.49 34.59 48.43
C PRO A 477 18.28 35.77 47.83
N ILE A 478 19.31 35.48 47.02
CA ILE A 478 19.99 36.46 46.15
C ILE A 478 20.35 35.80 44.80
N GLY A 479 20.19 36.56 43.71
CA GLY A 479 20.88 36.38 42.42
C GLY A 479 20.82 37.69 41.64
N HIS A 480 21.80 38.00 40.78
CA HIS A 480 21.77 39.22 39.94
C HIS A 480 22.83 39.23 38.80
N THR A 481 22.45 39.75 37.62
CA THR A 481 23.30 40.46 36.61
C THR A 481 24.47 39.71 35.93
N ASN A 482 25.09 40.11 34.81
CA ASN A 482 24.96 41.25 33.85
C ASN A 482 24.69 40.69 32.42
N GLN A 483 24.19 41.37 31.38
CA GLN A 483 24.41 42.71 30.78
C GLN A 483 25.73 42.94 29.98
N ALA A 484 25.60 42.74 28.66
CA ALA A 484 25.97 43.64 27.54
C ALA A 484 27.40 44.19 27.27
N ALA A 485 27.70 44.19 25.96
CA ALA A 485 28.49 45.16 25.16
C ALA A 485 30.04 45.17 25.18
N MET A 486 30.63 44.96 23.99
CA MET A 486 31.66 45.86 23.42
C MET A 486 31.75 45.75 21.88
N LEU A 487 32.25 46.82 21.24
CA LEU A 487 32.54 46.95 19.80
C LEU A 487 34.06 46.90 19.55
N PRO A 488 34.50 46.75 18.29
CA PRO A 488 35.13 47.91 17.65
C PRO A 488 34.64 48.18 16.21
N ARG A 489 34.98 49.36 15.66
CA ARG A 489 34.60 49.82 14.31
C ARG A 489 35.77 49.76 13.30
N GLY A 490 35.60 48.96 12.24
CA GLY A 490 35.82 49.28 10.82
C GLY A 490 37.20 49.67 10.26
N LEU A 491 37.39 49.45 8.94
CA LEU A 491 38.10 50.38 8.05
C LEU A 491 37.75 50.12 6.54
N ARG A 492 37.46 51.22 5.82
CA ARG A 492 37.65 51.50 4.36
C ARG A 492 37.16 50.55 3.23
N ARG A 493 36.32 51.16 2.36
CA ARG A 493 36.13 50.95 0.89
C ARG A 493 37.45 51.17 0.08
N PRO A 494 37.60 50.84 -1.23
CA PRO A 494 36.64 51.13 -2.33
C PRO A 494 36.61 50.17 -3.56
N LEU A 495 36.03 50.65 -4.67
CA LEU A 495 35.75 49.94 -5.93
C LEU A 495 36.91 50.00 -6.96
N ALA A 496 36.95 48.99 -7.84
CA ALA A 496 37.35 49.08 -9.26
C ALA A 496 36.46 48.07 -10.04
N LYS A 497 35.89 48.33 -11.22
CA LYS A 497 36.51 48.56 -12.56
C LYS A 497 37.53 47.44 -12.90
N SER A 498 37.50 46.78 -14.07
CA SER A 498 37.13 47.26 -15.41
C SER A 498 36.97 46.10 -16.44
N LYS A 499 36.42 46.41 -17.64
CA LYS A 499 36.51 45.67 -18.92
C LYS A 499 35.82 44.28 -18.93
N GLY A 500 35.06 43.86 -19.95
CA GLY A 500 34.67 44.52 -21.22
C GLY A 500 35.46 44.00 -22.42
N PHE A 501 34.78 43.26 -23.30
CA PHE A 501 35.20 42.95 -24.66
C PHE A 501 33.96 42.71 -25.55
N ASP A 502 33.85 43.50 -26.61
CA ASP A 502 33.04 43.25 -27.81
C ASP A 502 33.68 42.09 -28.64
N GLN A 503 33.21 41.58 -29.80
CA GLN A 503 32.17 42.00 -30.76
C GLN A 503 31.75 40.77 -31.62
N VAL A 504 30.52 40.75 -32.15
CA VAL A 504 30.09 40.54 -33.57
C VAL A 504 31.02 39.70 -34.50
N VAL A 505 30.57 38.65 -35.23
CA VAL A 505 29.81 38.56 -36.52
C VAL A 505 29.25 37.11 -36.62
N ALA A 506 27.96 36.77 -36.76
CA ALA A 506 26.93 36.92 -37.82
C ALA A 506 26.84 35.77 -38.87
N GLN A 507 25.68 35.67 -39.58
CA GLN A 507 25.25 34.63 -40.55
C GLN A 507 24.86 33.25 -39.96
N GLY A 508 23.87 32.49 -40.49
CA GLY A 508 22.83 32.82 -41.48
C GLY A 508 22.20 31.58 -42.18
N GLY A 509 20.86 31.51 -42.26
CA GLY A 509 20.12 30.57 -43.16
C GLY A 509 19.41 29.37 -42.49
N PRO A 510 18.15 29.04 -42.86
CA PRO A 510 17.39 27.90 -42.30
C PRO A 510 17.37 26.66 -43.22
N VAL A 511 17.19 25.47 -42.63
CA VAL A 511 17.00 24.20 -43.38
C VAL A 511 15.55 23.70 -43.31
N ARG A 512 15.06 23.29 -44.50
CA ARG A 512 13.68 23.02 -44.89
C ARG A 512 12.98 21.90 -44.08
N ARG A 513 11.65 22.04 -43.93
CA ARG A 513 10.73 20.89 -43.84
C ARG A 513 10.72 20.14 -45.19
N ASN A 514 10.75 18.81 -45.18
CA ASN A 514 10.39 18.00 -46.34
C ASN A 514 9.00 17.40 -46.16
N PHE A 515 8.10 17.68 -47.10
CA PHE A 515 6.95 16.82 -47.36
C PHE A 515 7.43 15.52 -48.02
N LEU A 516 6.74 14.41 -47.74
CA LEU A 516 6.68 13.28 -48.66
C LEU A 516 5.23 13.01 -49.02
N ILE A 517 4.92 13.21 -50.30
CA ILE A 517 3.65 12.83 -50.92
C ILE A 517 3.77 11.37 -51.33
N ASN A 518 2.72 10.58 -51.11
CA ASN A 518 2.55 9.30 -51.77
C ASN A 518 1.13 9.23 -52.35
N GLN A 519 0.97 8.66 -53.55
CA GLN A 519 -0.21 8.84 -54.40
C GLN A 519 -0.60 7.53 -55.11
N GLY A 520 -1.86 7.15 -54.99
CA GLY A 520 -2.45 5.96 -55.63
C GLY A 520 -2.05 4.61 -54.99
N VAL A 521 -2.76 3.50 -55.23
CA VAL A 521 -4.05 3.27 -55.92
C VAL A 521 -4.74 2.11 -55.19
N SER A 522 -5.94 2.24 -54.63
CA SER A 522 -7.20 1.88 -55.30
C SER A 522 -8.38 1.96 -54.31
N SER A 523 -9.61 2.04 -54.83
CA SER A 523 -10.85 1.78 -54.09
C SER A 523 -11.88 1.17 -55.04
N PRO A 524 -12.75 0.26 -54.56
CA PRO A 524 -14.11 0.20 -55.06
C PRO A 524 -15.13 0.35 -53.93
N SER A 525 -16.08 1.25 -54.12
CA SER A 525 -17.22 1.47 -53.22
C SER A 525 -18.31 0.40 -53.39
N LYS A 526 -19.06 0.13 -52.32
CA LYS A 526 -20.44 -0.38 -52.40
C LYS A 526 -21.33 0.32 -51.37
N HIS A 527 -22.25 1.16 -51.85
CA HIS A 527 -23.33 1.70 -51.03
C HIS A 527 -24.43 0.65 -50.79
N ARG A 528 -25.11 0.78 -49.64
CA ARG A 528 -26.55 0.53 -49.52
C ARG A 528 -27.16 1.61 -48.61
N PRO A 529 -28.02 2.51 -49.11
CA PRO A 529 -28.82 3.37 -48.25
C PRO A 529 -30.02 2.58 -47.69
N ILE A 530 -30.45 2.92 -46.46
CA ILE A 530 -31.74 2.48 -45.92
C ILE A 530 -32.69 3.68 -45.99
N LEU A 531 -33.87 3.45 -46.56
CA LEU A 531 -34.88 4.49 -46.79
C LEU A 531 -35.64 4.85 -45.50
N LEU A 532 -35.70 6.15 -45.22
CA LEU A 532 -36.76 6.73 -44.40
C LEU A 532 -38.12 6.57 -45.13
N ASN A 533 -39.17 6.23 -44.40
CA ASN A 533 -40.54 6.18 -44.92
C ASN A 533 -41.47 6.98 -44.01
N THR A 534 -41.94 8.12 -44.49
CA THR A 534 -42.75 9.10 -43.73
C THR A 534 -44.14 9.27 -44.36
N ARG A 535 -45.15 8.68 -43.71
CA ARG A 535 -46.59 9.01 -43.84
C ARG A 535 -47.26 8.71 -42.49
N LYS A 536 -48.22 9.50 -42.00
CA LYS A 536 -48.85 10.73 -42.53
C LYS A 536 -48.66 11.88 -41.56
#